data_AF-A0A7C2Q5H4-F1
#
_entry.id   AF-A0A7C2Q5H4-F1
#
_cell.length_a   1.000
_cell.length_b   1.000
_cell.length_c   1.000
_cell.angle_alpha   90.00
_cell.angle_beta   90.00
_cell.angle_gamma   90.00
#
_symmetry.space_group_name_H-M   'P 1'
#
loop_
_entity.id
_entity.type
_entity.pdbx_description
1 polymer ?
#
loop_
_entity_poly.entity_id
_entity_poly.type
_entity_poly.pdbx_seq_one_letter_code
_entity_poly.pdbx_strand_id
1 'polypeptide(L)'
;MRRGDLDGLYWLGAYAIPGVNLPNRFPLTDPPAPDPVLARVYIRALVDVLSQVAVWANPMPAHIYRALVNIRPHAERFAPDRVPQIDSLLAFVTSRLSPRAIAEAEQRDLERVSPETEKIEDLELRAQLARDEKIHDDLMARAAYLALTGKDFERALRLAAKLKDRGVRAELRDLIHLRAAAELSERGQWEHAAEQALAIEQPERLAVAVAGVLQKLSDKDRAALLIAQAQARIERLQTSAAKGRAFLYLAGPVMSFDVDQGRFLLSRAIEMFNATRADLNGAREAAIRIETGDFATGSVVGSYDLSSVVIEAFKKLAKADPELIQALPLAARWESAEIRAIAQAAIARSLLERVR
;
A
#
# COMPACT_ATOMS: atom_id res chain seq x y z
N MET A 1 -3.36 19.60 16.04
CA MET A 1 -3.53 18.17 15.68
C MET A 1 -2.16 17.54 15.58
N ARG A 2 -1.85 16.59 16.48
CA ARG A 2 -0.64 15.77 16.42
C ARG A 2 -0.95 14.52 15.59
N ARG A 3 0.08 13.90 15.00
CA ARG A 3 -0.05 12.73 14.11
C ARG A 3 -0.81 11.55 14.75
N GLY A 4 -0.74 11.40 16.09
CA GLY A 4 -1.50 10.38 16.83
C GLY A 4 -3.00 10.65 17.01
N ASP A 5 -3.46 11.90 16.82
CA ASP A 5 -4.90 12.23 16.91
C ASP A 5 -5.66 11.75 15.65
N LEU A 6 -4.93 11.50 14.55
CA LEU A 6 -5.52 11.02 13.30
C LEU A 6 -5.73 9.51 13.32
N ASP A 7 -4.86 8.76 14.02
CA ASP A 7 -5.00 7.30 14.17
C ASP A 7 -6.34 6.97 14.84
N GLY A 8 -6.74 7.74 15.88
CA GLY A 8 -8.05 7.65 16.53
C GLY A 8 -9.24 7.79 15.57
N LEU A 9 -9.19 8.74 14.64
CA LEU A 9 -10.26 9.00 13.65
C LEU A 9 -10.32 7.94 12.55
N TYR A 10 -9.18 7.36 12.17
CA TYR A 10 -9.10 6.22 11.25
C TYR A 10 -9.89 5.01 11.76
N TRP A 11 -9.90 4.77 13.08
CA TRP A 11 -10.62 3.66 13.68
C TRP A 11 -12.14 3.81 13.55
N LEU A 12 -12.73 4.98 13.84
CA LEU A 12 -14.19 5.12 13.77
C LEU A 12 -14.74 5.07 12.35
N GLY A 13 -13.97 5.50 11.35
CA GLY A 13 -14.36 5.30 9.96
C GLY A 13 -14.34 3.85 9.49
N ALA A 14 -13.52 3.00 10.12
CA ALA A 14 -13.53 1.56 9.88
C ALA A 14 -14.73 0.85 10.55
N TYR A 15 -15.21 1.35 11.70
CA TYR A 15 -16.33 0.77 12.43
C TYR A 15 -17.72 1.23 11.94
N ALA A 16 -17.85 2.47 11.47
CA ALA A 16 -19.16 3.04 11.19
C ALA A 16 -19.75 2.64 9.82
N ILE A 17 -18.92 2.21 8.87
CA ILE A 17 -19.39 1.67 7.58
C ILE A 17 -18.56 0.44 7.21
N PRO A 18 -19.04 -0.78 7.52
CA PRO A 18 -18.46 -1.99 6.96
C PRO A 18 -18.60 -1.96 5.43
N GLY A 19 -17.51 -1.66 4.72
CA GLY A 19 -17.48 -1.67 3.25
C GLY A 19 -17.24 -0.32 2.56
N VAL A 20 -16.90 0.76 3.28
CA VAL A 20 -16.04 1.78 2.65
C VAL A 20 -14.62 1.23 2.67
N ASN A 21 -14.10 0.88 1.50
CA ASN A 21 -12.68 0.57 1.31
C ASN A 21 -11.86 1.85 1.55
N LEU A 22 -11.64 2.21 2.81
CA LEU A 22 -10.50 3.05 3.13
C LEU A 22 -9.24 2.21 2.85
N PRO A 23 -8.29 2.71 2.06
CA PRO A 23 -7.22 1.92 1.43
C PRO A 23 -6.19 1.29 2.39
N ASN A 24 -6.38 1.33 3.71
CA ASN A 24 -5.45 0.78 4.70
C ASN A 24 -6.20 0.02 5.81
N ARG A 25 -6.56 -1.25 5.56
CA ARG A 25 -6.83 -2.20 6.65
C ARG A 25 -5.52 -2.84 7.06
N PHE A 26 -4.88 -2.32 8.11
CA PHE A 26 -3.93 -3.13 8.88
C PHE A 26 -4.75 -3.96 9.88
N PRO A 27 -4.76 -5.30 9.78
CA PRO A 27 -5.34 -6.12 10.84
C PRO A 27 -4.42 -6.00 12.05
N LEU A 28 -4.83 -5.21 13.05
CA LEU A 28 -4.23 -5.26 14.38
C LEU A 28 -5.04 -6.26 15.20
N THR A 29 -4.36 -7.25 15.77
CA THR A 29 -4.95 -8.32 16.58
C THR A 29 -5.59 -7.79 17.87
N ASP A 30 -5.25 -6.56 18.27
CA ASP A 30 -5.79 -5.89 19.46
C ASP A 30 -5.66 -4.34 19.31
N PRO A 31 -6.64 -3.66 18.68
CA PRO A 31 -6.55 -2.22 18.45
C PRO A 31 -6.65 -1.44 19.78
N PRO A 32 -5.87 -0.36 19.97
CA PRO A 32 -5.99 0.47 21.16
C PRO A 32 -7.39 1.07 21.28
N ALA A 33 -7.87 1.25 22.51
CA ALA A 33 -9.19 1.83 22.76
C ALA A 33 -9.31 3.21 22.08
N PRO A 34 -10.43 3.49 21.37
CA PRO A 34 -10.59 4.75 20.65
C PRO A 34 -10.65 5.92 21.63
N ASP A 35 -9.97 7.02 21.28
CA ASP A 35 -10.07 8.28 22.01
C ASP A 35 -11.55 8.74 22.03
N PRO A 36 -12.17 8.91 23.22
CA PRO A 36 -13.59 9.24 23.33
C PRO A 36 -13.99 10.59 22.72
N VAL A 37 -13.07 11.57 22.69
CA VAL A 37 -13.33 12.90 22.13
C VAL A 37 -13.32 12.82 20.61
N LEU A 38 -12.34 12.13 20.04
CA LEU A 38 -12.27 11.91 18.60
C LEU A 38 -13.42 11.02 18.11
N ALA A 39 -13.81 10.01 18.89
CA ALA A 39 -14.99 9.20 18.66
C ALA A 39 -16.27 10.02 18.55
N ARG A 40 -16.46 10.93 19.50
CA ARG A 40 -17.61 11.84 19.50
C ARG A 40 -17.62 12.76 18.28
N VAL A 41 -16.48 13.38 17.95
CA VAL A 41 -16.38 14.30 16.79
C VAL A 41 -16.68 13.55 15.50
N TYR A 42 -16.11 12.35 15.34
CA TYR A 42 -16.33 11.53 14.15
C TYR A 42 -17.79 11.12 14.01
N ILE A 43 -18.41 10.59 15.07
CA ILE A 43 -19.80 10.12 15.04
C ILE A 43 -20.73 11.27 14.66
N ARG A 44 -20.51 12.46 15.22
CA ARG A 44 -21.30 13.66 14.88
C ARG A 44 -21.16 14.01 13.39
N ALA A 45 -19.94 14.11 12.89
CA ALA A 45 -19.69 14.41 11.48
C ALA A 45 -20.31 13.37 10.55
N LEU A 46 -20.19 12.09 10.87
CA LEU A 46 -20.76 11.02 10.04
C LEU A 46 -22.28 11.07 10.03
N VAL A 47 -22.92 11.24 11.19
CA VAL A 47 -24.38 11.35 11.28
C VAL A 47 -24.89 12.56 10.49
N ASP A 48 -24.19 13.69 10.54
CA ASP A 48 -24.55 14.89 9.77
C ASP A 48 -24.44 14.63 8.25
N VAL A 49 -23.38 13.96 7.79
CA VAL A 49 -23.21 13.57 6.38
C VAL A 49 -24.28 12.56 5.94
N LEU A 50 -24.52 11.51 6.73
CA LEU A 50 -25.54 10.50 6.42
C LEU A 50 -26.95 11.12 6.39
N SER A 51 -27.23 12.10 7.25
CA SER A 51 -28.48 12.85 7.23
C SER A 51 -28.66 13.59 5.91
N GLN A 52 -27.63 14.30 5.46
CA GLN A 52 -27.67 15.03 4.20
C GLN A 52 -27.89 14.06 3.02
N VAL A 53 -27.10 13.00 2.94
CA VAL A 53 -27.22 12.03 1.84
C VAL A 53 -28.59 11.35 1.84
N ALA A 54 -29.13 10.96 2.99
CA ALA A 54 -30.44 10.32 3.10
C ALA A 54 -31.58 11.21 2.55
N VAL A 55 -31.50 12.53 2.77
CA VAL A 55 -32.52 13.48 2.29
C VAL A 55 -32.56 13.52 0.76
N TRP A 56 -31.40 13.52 0.10
CA TRP A 56 -31.29 13.73 -1.34
C TRP A 56 -31.28 12.44 -2.18
N ALA A 57 -30.95 11.29 -1.58
CA ALA A 57 -30.80 10.06 -2.34
C ALA A 57 -32.14 9.45 -2.77
N ASN A 58 -32.30 9.26 -4.08
CA ASN A 58 -33.41 8.54 -4.69
C ASN A 58 -32.92 7.79 -5.95
N PRO A 59 -32.96 6.44 -5.99
CA PRO A 59 -33.49 5.53 -4.97
C PRO A 59 -32.64 5.50 -3.69
N MET A 60 -33.27 5.15 -2.56
CA MET A 60 -32.60 5.07 -1.25
C MET A 60 -31.53 3.97 -1.26
N PRO A 61 -30.25 4.29 -0.99
CA PRO A 61 -29.20 3.28 -0.98
C PRO A 61 -29.19 2.46 0.32
N ALA A 62 -29.19 1.13 0.20
CA ALA A 62 -29.15 0.21 1.35
C ALA A 62 -27.88 0.35 2.23
N HIS A 63 -26.79 0.94 1.71
CA HIS A 63 -25.59 1.19 2.50
C HIS A 63 -25.77 2.29 3.56
N ILE A 64 -26.74 3.21 3.39
CA ILE A 64 -27.06 4.23 4.41
C ILE A 64 -27.70 3.57 5.63
N TYR A 65 -28.65 2.65 5.41
CA TYR A 65 -29.23 1.82 6.46
C TYR A 65 -28.15 1.07 7.24
N ARG A 66 -27.24 0.40 6.53
CA ARG A 66 -26.12 -0.33 7.15
C ARG A 66 -25.21 0.59 7.97
N ALA A 67 -24.85 1.76 7.46
CA ALA A 67 -24.02 2.72 8.17
C ALA A 67 -24.66 3.15 9.50
N LEU A 68 -25.96 3.43 9.48
CA LEU A 68 -26.72 3.85 10.66
C LEU A 68 -26.88 2.73 11.70
N VAL A 69 -27.15 1.49 11.28
CA VAL A 69 -27.22 0.32 12.18
C VAL A 69 -25.88 0.09 12.87
N ASN A 70 -24.77 0.19 12.13
CA ASN A 70 -23.43 -0.07 12.65
C ASN A 70 -22.93 1.04 13.59
N ILE A 71 -23.22 2.31 13.31
CA ILE A 71 -22.77 3.41 14.17
C ILE A 71 -23.58 3.53 15.47
N ARG A 72 -24.83 3.05 15.50
CA ARG A 72 -25.76 3.23 16.63
C ARG A 72 -25.17 2.77 17.99
N PRO A 73 -24.61 1.56 18.16
CA PRO A 73 -24.02 1.14 19.44
C PRO A 73 -22.80 1.98 19.85
N HIS A 74 -22.05 2.49 18.88
CA HIS A 74 -20.91 3.38 19.14
C HIS A 74 -21.38 4.79 19.53
N ALA A 75 -22.48 5.27 18.95
CA ALA A 75 -23.10 6.52 19.34
C ALA A 75 -23.62 6.45 20.78
N GLU A 76 -24.26 5.36 21.19
CA GLU A 76 -24.66 5.15 22.59
C GLU A 76 -23.48 5.31 23.56
N ARG A 77 -22.30 4.82 23.19
CA ARG A 77 -21.10 4.86 24.03
C ARG A 77 -20.38 6.21 24.03
N PHE A 78 -20.27 6.88 22.88
CA PHE A 78 -19.37 8.04 22.71
C PHE A 78 -20.08 9.36 22.41
N ALA A 79 -21.29 9.31 21.84
CA ALA A 79 -22.10 10.47 21.44
C ALA A 79 -23.61 10.21 21.67
N PRO A 80 -24.04 9.98 22.93
CA PRO A 80 -25.41 9.57 23.23
C PRO A 80 -26.45 10.63 22.82
N ASP A 81 -26.04 11.90 22.72
CA ASP A 81 -26.83 13.01 22.21
C ASP A 81 -27.28 12.82 20.74
N ARG A 82 -26.61 11.95 19.97
CA ARG A 82 -26.92 11.69 18.55
C ARG A 82 -27.75 10.44 18.32
N VAL A 83 -27.97 9.60 19.33
CA VAL A 83 -28.78 8.38 19.21
C VAL A 83 -30.21 8.67 18.72
N PRO A 84 -30.93 9.68 19.24
CA PRO A 84 -32.29 9.99 18.74
C PRO A 84 -32.30 10.37 17.26
N GLN A 85 -31.26 11.08 16.79
CA GLN A 85 -31.11 11.47 15.38
C GLN A 85 -30.85 10.25 14.50
N ILE A 86 -29.98 9.33 14.95
CA ILE A 86 -29.71 8.06 14.26
C ILE A 86 -30.98 7.22 14.15
N ASP A 87 -31.74 7.08 15.23
CA ASP A 87 -33.00 6.31 15.26
C ASP A 87 -34.04 6.92 14.31
N SER A 88 -34.12 8.24 14.25
CA SER A 88 -35.00 8.96 13.32
C SER A 88 -34.60 8.74 11.87
N LEU A 89 -33.29 8.78 11.57
CA LEU A 89 -32.76 8.50 10.23
C LEU A 89 -32.97 7.03 9.84
N LEU A 90 -32.78 6.09 10.77
CA LEU A 90 -33.05 4.67 10.54
C LEU A 90 -34.49 4.44 10.15
N ALA A 91 -35.45 5.03 10.89
CA ALA A 91 -36.86 4.93 10.56
C ALA A 91 -37.16 5.50 9.16
N PHE A 92 -36.60 6.68 8.85
CA PHE A 92 -36.75 7.32 7.55
C PHE A 92 -36.19 6.47 6.39
N VAL A 93 -34.96 5.97 6.52
CA VAL A 93 -34.31 5.13 5.51
C VAL A 93 -35.06 3.81 5.34
N THR A 94 -35.47 3.17 6.44
CA THR A 94 -36.24 1.91 6.43
C THR A 94 -37.56 2.08 5.68
N SER A 95 -38.27 3.20 5.86
CA SER A 95 -39.51 3.48 5.13
C SER A 95 -39.34 3.64 3.61
N ARG A 96 -38.11 3.89 3.15
CA ARG A 96 -37.78 4.10 1.72
C ARG A 96 -37.08 2.90 1.09
N LEU A 97 -36.71 1.89 1.88
CA LEU A 97 -36.12 0.64 1.40
C LEU A 97 -37.18 -0.45 1.31
N SER A 98 -37.02 -1.37 0.35
CA SER A 98 -37.85 -2.57 0.32
C SER A 98 -37.41 -3.54 1.43
N PRO A 99 -38.32 -4.37 1.98
CA PRO A 99 -37.95 -5.42 2.94
C PRO A 99 -36.88 -6.37 2.42
N ARG A 100 -36.88 -6.63 1.10
CA ARG A 100 -35.85 -7.42 0.43
C ARG A 100 -34.47 -6.74 0.47
N ALA A 101 -34.39 -5.43 0.22
CA ALA A 101 -33.13 -4.69 0.27
C ALA A 101 -32.54 -4.63 1.69
N ILE A 102 -33.41 -4.63 2.71
CA ILE A 102 -33.01 -4.71 4.13
C ILE A 102 -32.48 -6.12 4.43
N ALA A 103 -33.22 -7.17 4.06
CA ALA A 103 -32.79 -8.56 4.27
C ALA A 103 -31.47 -8.89 3.55
N GLU A 104 -31.30 -8.42 2.31
CA GLU A 104 -30.03 -8.57 1.57
C GLU A 104 -28.87 -7.80 2.22
N ALA A 105 -29.14 -6.65 2.83
CA ALA A 105 -28.15 -5.87 3.57
C ALA A 105 -27.72 -6.57 4.87
N GLU A 106 -28.68 -7.11 5.63
CA GLU A 106 -28.44 -7.87 6.86
C GLU A 106 -27.75 -9.21 6.59
N GLN A 107 -28.18 -9.95 5.57
CA GLN A 107 -27.57 -11.23 5.19
C GLN A 107 -26.11 -11.05 4.75
N ARG A 108 -25.82 -10.01 3.96
CA ARG A 108 -24.43 -9.66 3.61
C ARG A 108 -23.60 -9.25 4.83
N ASP A 109 -24.21 -8.78 5.91
CA ASP A 109 -23.50 -8.46 7.16
C ASP A 109 -23.28 -9.72 8.03
N LEU A 110 -24.22 -10.66 8.03
CA LEU A 110 -24.05 -11.98 8.66
C LEU A 110 -22.94 -12.80 7.98
N GLU A 111 -22.90 -12.82 6.65
CA GLU A 111 -21.83 -13.44 5.85
C GLU A 111 -20.45 -12.77 6.08
N ARG A 112 -20.44 -11.51 6.56
CA ARG A 112 -19.20 -10.77 6.89
C ARG A 112 -18.74 -10.94 8.33
N VAL A 113 -19.66 -11.11 9.28
CA VAL A 113 -19.35 -11.31 10.71
C VAL A 113 -18.96 -12.76 10.97
N SER A 114 -19.55 -13.70 10.25
CA SER A 114 -19.13 -15.11 10.21
C SER A 114 -18.74 -15.44 8.78
N PRO A 115 -17.53 -15.04 8.31
CA PRO A 115 -17.06 -15.57 7.05
C PRO A 115 -17.04 -17.09 7.21
N GLU A 116 -17.88 -17.80 6.46
CA GLU A 116 -17.56 -19.20 6.15
C GLU A 116 -16.10 -19.18 5.74
N THR A 117 -15.29 -19.98 6.42
CA THR A 117 -13.84 -19.97 6.23
C THR A 117 -13.62 -20.46 4.80
N GLU A 118 -13.60 -19.53 3.86
CA GLU A 118 -13.57 -19.85 2.45
C GLU A 118 -12.29 -20.61 2.19
N LYS A 119 -12.45 -21.89 1.89
CA LYS A 119 -11.31 -22.75 1.63
C LYS A 119 -10.79 -22.44 0.24
N ILE A 120 -9.47 -22.40 0.14
CA ILE A 120 -8.78 -22.17 -1.13
C ILE A 120 -9.20 -23.24 -2.15
N GLU A 121 -9.39 -24.47 -1.69
CA GLU A 121 -9.86 -25.61 -2.49
C GLU A 121 -11.26 -25.37 -3.09
N ASP A 122 -12.19 -24.81 -2.31
CA ASP A 122 -13.57 -24.58 -2.75
C ASP A 122 -13.63 -23.47 -3.80
N LEU A 123 -12.86 -22.40 -3.60
CA LEU A 123 -12.72 -21.31 -4.57
C LEU A 123 -12.08 -21.80 -5.87
N GLU A 124 -11.03 -22.60 -5.78
CA GLU A 124 -10.35 -23.17 -6.94
C GLU A 124 -11.29 -24.10 -7.75
N LEU A 125 -12.03 -24.97 -7.07
CA LEU A 125 -13.01 -25.86 -7.72
C LEU A 125 -14.10 -25.05 -8.43
N ARG A 126 -14.66 -24.03 -7.76
CA ARG A 126 -15.68 -23.15 -8.35
C ARG A 126 -15.13 -22.37 -9.54
N ALA A 127 -13.88 -21.92 -9.48
CA ALA A 127 -13.23 -21.23 -10.59
C ALA A 127 -13.10 -22.15 -11.82
N GLN A 128 -12.69 -23.41 -11.62
CA GLN A 128 -12.57 -24.39 -12.71
C GLN A 128 -13.91 -24.73 -13.37
N LEU A 129 -15.00 -24.70 -12.60
CA LEU A 129 -16.35 -24.96 -13.10
C LEU A 129 -17.02 -23.71 -13.73
N ALA A 130 -16.43 -22.52 -13.55
CA ALA A 130 -16.97 -21.29 -14.09
C ALA A 130 -16.83 -21.25 -15.62
N ARG A 131 -17.93 -20.90 -16.31
CA ARG A 131 -17.94 -20.72 -17.77
C ARG A 131 -17.51 -19.31 -18.19
N ASP A 132 -17.69 -18.34 -17.32
CA ASP A 132 -17.32 -16.95 -17.54
C ASP A 132 -15.87 -16.72 -17.06
N GLU A 133 -15.02 -16.22 -17.94
CA GLU A 133 -13.61 -15.92 -17.65
C GLU A 133 -13.47 -14.89 -16.52
N LYS A 134 -14.38 -13.93 -16.41
CA LYS A 134 -14.37 -12.90 -15.36
C LYS A 134 -14.63 -13.51 -13.99
N ILE A 135 -15.59 -14.44 -13.90
CA ILE A 135 -15.92 -15.18 -12.67
C ILE A 135 -14.80 -16.15 -12.31
N HIS A 136 -14.22 -16.82 -13.31
CA HIS A 136 -13.03 -17.65 -13.12
C HIS A 136 -11.89 -16.84 -12.48
N ASP A 137 -11.55 -15.69 -13.06
CA ASP A 137 -10.44 -14.87 -12.59
C ASP A 137 -10.71 -14.23 -11.22
N ASP A 138 -11.95 -13.83 -10.94
CA ASP A 138 -12.37 -13.35 -9.61
C ASP A 138 -12.11 -14.39 -8.51
N LEU A 139 -12.61 -15.61 -8.72
CA LEU A 139 -12.45 -16.71 -7.77
C LEU A 139 -10.97 -17.14 -7.63
N MET A 140 -10.23 -17.17 -8.74
CA MET A 140 -8.82 -17.55 -8.74
C MET A 140 -7.93 -16.49 -8.07
N ALA A 141 -8.19 -15.20 -8.32
CA ALA A 141 -7.49 -14.09 -7.68
C ALA A 141 -7.75 -14.06 -6.17
N ARG A 142 -9.00 -14.32 -5.77
CA ARG A 142 -9.38 -14.43 -4.35
C ARG A 142 -8.72 -15.63 -3.66
N ALA A 143 -8.70 -16.79 -4.30
CA ALA A 143 -8.02 -17.98 -3.79
C ALA A 143 -6.50 -17.74 -3.62
N ALA A 144 -5.87 -17.12 -4.62
CA ALA A 144 -4.45 -16.75 -4.55
C ALA A 144 -4.17 -15.73 -3.44
N TYR A 145 -5.04 -14.74 -3.26
CA TYR A 145 -4.91 -13.75 -2.19
C TYR A 145 -5.10 -14.37 -0.80
N LEU A 146 -6.02 -15.33 -0.63
CA LEU A 146 -6.16 -16.07 0.62
C LEU A 146 -4.89 -16.89 0.93
N ALA A 147 -4.34 -17.61 -0.05
CA ALA A 147 -3.06 -18.32 0.10
C ALA A 147 -1.92 -17.35 0.50
N LEU A 148 -1.87 -16.18 -0.12
CA LEU A 148 -0.91 -15.12 0.21
C LEU A 148 -1.05 -14.65 1.66
N THR A 149 -2.27 -14.38 2.14
CA THR A 149 -2.51 -13.97 3.54
C THR A 149 -2.15 -15.07 4.54
N GLY A 150 -2.32 -16.33 4.15
CA GLY A 150 -1.84 -17.51 4.88
C GLY A 150 -0.33 -17.74 4.81
N LYS A 151 0.43 -16.87 4.13
CA LYS A 151 1.87 -16.98 3.87
C LYS A 151 2.29 -18.23 3.09
N ASP A 152 1.37 -18.84 2.34
CA ASP A 152 1.65 -19.93 1.40
C ASP A 152 1.94 -19.34 0.01
N PHE A 153 3.13 -18.75 -0.13
CA PHE A 153 3.55 -18.03 -1.34
C PHE A 153 3.63 -18.94 -2.57
N GLU A 154 4.08 -20.17 -2.38
CA GLU A 154 4.13 -21.23 -3.39
C GLU A 154 2.75 -21.50 -3.98
N ARG A 155 1.75 -21.73 -3.13
CA ARG A 155 0.37 -21.96 -3.57
C ARG A 155 -0.23 -20.71 -4.18
N ALA A 156 0.02 -19.54 -3.61
CA ALA A 156 -0.43 -18.27 -4.18
C ALA A 156 0.08 -18.07 -5.61
N LEU A 157 1.37 -18.36 -5.88
CA LEU A 157 1.94 -18.28 -7.23
C LEU A 157 1.31 -19.30 -8.20
N ARG A 158 1.08 -20.54 -7.75
CA ARG A 158 0.41 -21.57 -8.57
C ARG A 158 -1.01 -21.17 -8.95
N LEU A 159 -1.75 -20.54 -8.03
CA LEU A 159 -3.11 -20.05 -8.29
C LEU A 159 -3.09 -18.82 -9.20
N ALA A 160 -2.21 -17.84 -8.93
CA ALA A 160 -2.04 -16.67 -9.79
C ALA A 160 -1.69 -17.05 -11.23
N ALA A 161 -0.88 -18.08 -11.44
CA ALA A 161 -0.52 -18.57 -12.78
C ALA A 161 -1.73 -19.05 -13.61
N LYS A 162 -2.85 -19.41 -12.97
CA LYS A 162 -4.08 -19.89 -13.63
C LYS A 162 -4.97 -18.76 -14.12
N LEU A 163 -4.77 -17.52 -13.66
CA LEU A 163 -5.51 -16.34 -14.12
C LEU A 163 -5.39 -16.16 -15.64
N LYS A 164 -6.50 -15.83 -16.30
CA LYS A 164 -6.58 -15.61 -17.75
C LYS A 164 -6.09 -14.22 -18.11
N ASP A 165 -6.51 -13.20 -17.37
CA ASP A 165 -6.07 -11.82 -17.55
C ASP A 165 -4.56 -11.70 -17.26
N ARG A 166 -3.81 -11.29 -18.29
CA ARG A 166 -2.35 -11.20 -18.21
C ARG A 166 -1.88 -10.06 -17.30
N GLY A 167 -2.61 -8.95 -17.27
CA GLY A 167 -2.29 -7.78 -16.46
C GLY A 167 -2.51 -8.07 -14.98
N VAL A 168 -3.71 -8.56 -14.62
CA VAL A 168 -4.02 -8.97 -13.25
C VAL A 168 -3.04 -10.06 -12.78
N ARG A 169 -2.73 -11.03 -13.63
CA ARG A 169 -1.76 -12.08 -13.31
C ARG A 169 -0.37 -11.51 -13.00
N ALA A 170 0.12 -10.57 -13.80
CA ALA A 170 1.42 -9.94 -13.59
C ALA A 170 1.44 -9.14 -12.27
N GLU A 171 0.41 -8.33 -12.04
CA GLU A 171 0.23 -7.54 -10.82
C GLU A 171 0.16 -8.43 -9.57
N LEU A 172 -0.60 -9.53 -9.62
CA LEU A 172 -0.73 -10.45 -8.48
C LEU A 172 0.58 -11.19 -8.20
N ARG A 173 1.31 -11.57 -9.25
CA ARG A 173 2.65 -12.18 -9.10
C ARG A 173 3.63 -11.22 -8.43
N ASP A 174 3.68 -9.97 -8.87
CA ASP A 174 4.50 -8.93 -8.24
C ASP A 174 4.14 -8.75 -6.76
N LEU A 175 2.84 -8.76 -6.42
CA LEU A 175 2.39 -8.67 -5.02
C LEU A 175 2.89 -9.85 -4.18
N ILE A 176 2.76 -11.07 -4.71
CA ILE A 176 3.18 -12.28 -4.00
C ILE A 176 4.69 -12.27 -3.79
N HIS A 177 5.48 -11.98 -4.83
CA HIS A 177 6.93 -11.89 -4.74
C HIS A 177 7.39 -10.80 -3.76
N LEU A 178 6.75 -9.63 -3.77
CA LEU A 178 7.06 -8.54 -2.84
C LEU A 178 6.80 -8.92 -1.38
N ARG A 179 5.68 -9.58 -1.09
CA ARG A 179 5.34 -10.06 0.25
C ARG A 179 6.24 -11.21 0.70
N ALA A 180 6.56 -12.13 -0.21
CA ALA A 180 7.47 -13.23 0.05
C ALA A 180 8.88 -12.72 0.38
N ALA A 181 9.42 -11.80 -0.43
CA ALA A 181 10.73 -11.19 -0.18
C ALA A 181 10.80 -10.50 1.19
N ALA A 182 9.76 -9.75 1.58
CA ALA A 182 9.70 -9.11 2.89
C ALA A 182 9.67 -10.14 4.04
N GLU A 183 8.79 -11.14 3.97
CA GLU A 183 8.66 -12.17 5.01
C GLU A 183 9.94 -13.01 5.15
N LEU A 184 10.54 -13.43 4.03
CA LEU A 184 11.78 -14.21 4.02
C LEU A 184 12.95 -13.39 4.58
N SER A 185 12.99 -12.09 4.29
CA SER A 185 13.96 -11.17 4.88
C SER A 185 13.83 -11.09 6.40
N GLU A 186 12.60 -10.92 6.92
CA GLU A 186 12.41 -10.88 8.38
C GLU A 186 12.80 -12.20 9.07
N ARG A 187 12.73 -13.34 8.35
CA ARG A 187 13.17 -14.66 8.84
C ARG A 187 14.65 -14.93 8.65
N GLY A 188 15.42 -14.01 8.08
CA GLY A 188 16.85 -14.18 7.79
C GLY A 188 17.17 -15.11 6.62
N GLN A 189 16.17 -15.45 5.79
CA GLN A 189 16.34 -16.30 4.61
C GLN A 189 16.75 -15.46 3.39
N TRP A 190 17.91 -14.80 3.48
CA TRP A 190 18.32 -13.73 2.56
C TRP A 190 18.42 -14.14 1.09
N GLU A 191 18.93 -15.35 0.81
CA GLU A 191 19.07 -15.85 -0.56
C GLU A 191 17.70 -16.04 -1.21
N HIS A 192 16.76 -16.66 -0.51
CA HIS A 192 15.40 -16.84 -1.00
C HIS A 192 14.67 -15.50 -1.10
N ALA A 193 14.89 -14.58 -0.16
CA ALA A 193 14.32 -13.23 -0.23
C ALA A 193 14.81 -12.46 -1.46
N ALA A 194 16.11 -12.57 -1.77
CA ALA A 194 16.73 -11.99 -2.96
C ALA A 194 16.15 -12.57 -4.24
N GLU A 195 15.97 -13.89 -4.33
CA GLU A 195 15.32 -14.56 -5.45
C GLU A 195 13.90 -14.04 -5.69
N GLN A 196 13.10 -13.92 -4.63
CA GLN A 196 11.74 -13.39 -4.72
C GLN A 196 11.74 -11.91 -5.17
N ALA A 197 12.64 -11.08 -4.64
CA ALA A 197 12.73 -9.68 -5.03
C ALA A 197 13.13 -9.50 -6.51
N LEU A 198 14.06 -10.32 -7.02
CA LEU A 198 14.53 -10.27 -8.41
C LEU A 198 13.52 -10.83 -9.43
N ALA A 199 12.53 -11.61 -8.97
CA ALA A 199 11.45 -12.13 -9.81
C ALA A 199 10.40 -11.09 -10.21
N ILE A 200 10.37 -9.93 -9.54
CA ILE A 200 9.43 -8.83 -9.80
C ILE A 200 9.68 -8.22 -11.18
N GLU A 201 8.61 -7.93 -11.93
CA GLU A 201 8.70 -7.48 -13.32
C GLU A 201 8.60 -5.95 -13.48
N GLN A 202 8.06 -5.23 -12.50
CA GLN A 202 8.03 -3.77 -12.51
C GLN A 202 9.30 -3.19 -11.84
N PRO A 203 10.07 -2.29 -12.51
CA PRO A 203 11.37 -1.82 -12.01
C PRO A 203 11.39 -1.16 -10.62
N GLU A 204 10.42 -0.29 -10.35
CA GLU A 204 10.29 0.42 -9.08
C GLU A 204 9.94 -0.54 -7.94
N ARG A 205 9.02 -1.49 -8.17
CA ARG A 205 8.65 -2.54 -7.20
C ARG A 205 9.82 -3.46 -6.89
N LEU A 206 10.57 -3.85 -7.93
CA LEU A 206 11.79 -4.64 -7.77
C LEU A 206 12.80 -3.89 -6.90
N ALA A 207 13.08 -2.62 -7.21
CA ALA A 207 14.02 -1.81 -6.45
C ALA A 207 13.62 -1.65 -4.99
N VAL A 208 12.32 -1.45 -4.71
CA VAL A 208 11.80 -1.37 -3.34
C VAL A 208 11.99 -2.69 -2.59
N ALA A 209 11.68 -3.83 -3.22
CA ALA A 209 11.87 -5.13 -2.61
C ALA A 209 13.35 -5.42 -2.33
N VAL A 210 14.23 -5.16 -3.31
CA VAL A 210 15.69 -5.33 -3.16
C VAL A 210 16.25 -4.39 -2.08
N ALA A 211 15.81 -3.14 -2.04
CA ALA A 211 16.18 -2.20 -0.98
C ALA A 211 15.81 -2.72 0.41
N GLY A 212 14.62 -3.34 0.55
CA GLY A 212 14.18 -3.98 1.78
C GLY A 212 15.09 -5.14 2.22
N VAL A 213 15.49 -6.00 1.27
CA VAL A 213 16.44 -7.11 1.53
C VAL A 213 17.80 -6.54 1.95
N LEU A 214 18.33 -5.56 1.21
CA LEU A 214 19.63 -4.94 1.48
C LEU A 214 19.71 -4.27 2.85
N GLN A 215 18.63 -3.64 3.33
CA GLN A 215 18.62 -3.01 4.66
C GLN A 215 18.80 -4.00 5.81
N LYS A 216 18.44 -5.26 5.60
CA LYS A 216 18.50 -6.32 6.61
C LYS A 216 19.75 -7.20 6.47
N LEU A 217 20.37 -7.17 5.30
CA LEU A 217 21.58 -7.93 5.00
C LEU A 217 22.81 -7.26 5.64
N SER A 218 23.69 -8.04 6.26
CA SER A 218 24.96 -7.56 6.82
C SER A 218 26.19 -7.99 6.02
N ASP A 219 26.05 -9.05 5.22
CA ASP A 219 27.12 -9.62 4.39
C ASP A 219 27.34 -8.77 3.13
N LYS A 220 28.56 -8.23 3.00
CA LYS A 220 28.94 -7.33 1.91
C LYS A 220 29.05 -8.04 0.56
N ASP A 221 29.52 -9.28 0.52
CA ASP A 221 29.71 -10.01 -0.73
C ASP A 221 28.35 -10.42 -1.30
N ARG A 222 27.44 -10.87 -0.43
CA ARG A 222 26.03 -11.14 -0.80
C ARG A 222 25.31 -9.87 -1.24
N ALA A 223 25.53 -8.74 -0.55
CA ALA A 223 24.96 -7.47 -0.94
C ALA A 223 25.46 -7.03 -2.32
N ALA A 224 26.77 -7.10 -2.58
CA ALA A 224 27.36 -6.75 -3.86
C ALA A 224 26.78 -7.59 -5.02
N LEU A 225 26.62 -8.90 -4.82
CA LEU A 225 25.99 -9.79 -5.79
C LEU A 225 24.53 -9.39 -6.09
N LEU A 226 23.73 -9.19 -5.05
CA LEU A 226 22.32 -8.78 -5.18
C LEU A 226 22.19 -7.43 -5.90
N ILE A 227 23.05 -6.46 -5.57
CA ILE A 227 23.07 -5.15 -6.21
C ILE A 227 23.37 -5.27 -7.70
N ALA A 228 24.40 -6.05 -8.07
CA ALA A 228 24.76 -6.27 -9.47
C ALA A 228 23.62 -6.95 -10.26
N GLN A 229 22.98 -7.97 -9.67
CA GLN A 229 21.84 -8.66 -10.27
C GLN A 229 20.63 -7.73 -10.44
N ALA A 230 20.32 -6.92 -9.42
CA ALA A 230 19.21 -5.96 -9.46
C ALA A 230 19.43 -4.89 -10.53
N GLN A 231 20.65 -4.34 -10.64
CA GLN A 231 21.02 -3.39 -11.68
C GLN A 231 20.84 -3.99 -13.08
N ALA A 232 21.41 -5.18 -13.32
CA ALA A 232 21.28 -5.86 -14.61
C ALA A 232 19.82 -6.18 -14.96
N ARG A 233 19.00 -6.50 -13.96
CA ARG A 233 17.57 -6.78 -14.15
C ARG A 233 16.78 -5.51 -14.49
N ILE A 234 16.96 -4.42 -13.73
CA ILE A 234 16.32 -3.12 -13.97
C ILE A 234 16.66 -2.61 -15.37
N GLU A 235 17.92 -2.73 -15.80
CA GLU A 235 18.35 -2.30 -17.14
C GLU A 235 17.61 -3.04 -18.27
N ARG A 236 17.35 -4.34 -18.09
CA ARG A 236 16.63 -5.17 -19.08
C ARG A 236 15.12 -4.94 -19.14
N LEU A 237 14.52 -4.46 -18.04
CA LEU A 237 13.09 -4.19 -17.99
C LEU A 237 12.73 -3.01 -18.91
N GLN A 238 11.53 -3.02 -19.48
CA GLN A 238 11.01 -1.90 -20.28
C GLN A 238 10.39 -0.85 -19.35
N THR A 239 10.35 0.43 -19.75
CA THR A 239 9.88 1.66 -19.03
C THR A 239 11.00 2.58 -18.52
N SER A 240 11.10 3.81 -19.07
CA SER A 240 12.17 4.77 -18.72
C SER A 240 11.92 5.50 -17.40
N ALA A 241 10.69 5.95 -17.12
CA ALA A 241 10.38 6.69 -15.90
C ALA A 241 10.51 5.82 -14.62
N ALA A 242 9.98 4.59 -14.65
CA ALA A 242 10.09 3.67 -13.53
C ALA A 242 11.55 3.24 -13.23
N LYS A 243 12.42 3.19 -14.25
CA LYS A 243 13.86 2.95 -14.06
C LYS A 243 14.55 4.07 -13.27
N GLY A 244 14.26 5.33 -13.58
CA GLY A 244 14.80 6.46 -12.82
C GLY A 244 14.44 6.38 -11.35
N ARG A 245 13.17 6.03 -11.05
CA ARG A 245 12.66 5.81 -9.69
C ARG A 245 13.32 4.59 -9.04
N ALA A 246 13.47 3.49 -9.76
CA ALA A 246 14.14 2.29 -9.28
C ALA A 246 15.58 2.57 -8.82
N PHE A 247 16.35 3.29 -9.63
CA PHE A 247 17.71 3.70 -9.25
C PHE A 247 17.73 4.64 -8.05
N LEU A 248 16.76 5.54 -7.93
CA LEU A 248 16.62 6.41 -6.77
C LEU A 248 16.37 5.61 -5.48
N TYR A 249 15.48 4.61 -5.51
CA TYR A 249 15.23 3.73 -4.36
C TYR A 249 16.44 2.91 -3.94
N LEU A 250 17.27 2.47 -4.89
CA LEU A 250 18.46 1.68 -4.59
C LEU A 250 19.64 2.51 -4.11
N ALA A 251 19.76 3.77 -4.52
CA ALA A 251 20.93 4.60 -4.24
C ALA A 251 21.30 4.65 -2.75
N GLY A 252 20.34 5.00 -1.88
CA GLY A 252 20.57 5.08 -0.43
C GLY A 252 20.96 3.73 0.20
N PRO A 253 20.19 2.65 0.02
CA PRO A 253 20.56 1.32 0.49
C PRO A 253 21.96 0.89 0.04
N VAL A 254 22.26 1.03 -1.25
CA VAL A 254 23.57 0.67 -1.84
C VAL A 254 24.72 1.47 -1.22
N MET A 255 24.55 2.78 -0.99
CA MET A 255 25.57 3.61 -0.33
C MET A 255 25.95 3.11 1.07
N SER A 256 25.13 2.29 1.72
CA SER A 256 25.45 1.69 3.03
C SER A 256 26.53 0.60 2.93
N PHE A 257 26.74 0.05 1.73
CA PHE A 257 27.71 -0.99 1.44
C PHE A 257 28.85 -0.47 0.56
N ASP A 258 28.51 0.28 -0.49
CA ASP A 258 29.43 0.87 -1.45
C ASP A 258 28.92 2.28 -1.84
N VAL A 259 29.62 3.29 -1.33
CA VAL A 259 29.28 4.71 -1.54
C VAL A 259 29.43 5.11 -3.00
N ASP A 260 30.45 4.60 -3.70
CA ASP A 260 30.73 4.96 -5.08
C ASP A 260 29.67 4.37 -6.01
N GLN A 261 29.32 3.11 -5.81
CA GLN A 261 28.24 2.46 -6.56
C GLN A 261 26.88 3.11 -6.26
N GLY A 262 26.60 3.45 -5.01
CA GLY A 262 25.37 4.15 -4.65
C GLY A 262 25.28 5.56 -5.25
N ARG A 263 26.40 6.28 -5.30
CA ARG A 263 26.52 7.59 -5.99
C ARG A 263 26.32 7.45 -7.50
N PHE A 264 26.84 6.39 -8.11
CA PHE A 264 26.60 6.09 -9.52
C PHE A 264 25.11 5.88 -9.79
N LEU A 265 24.41 5.09 -8.96
CA LEU A 265 22.96 4.90 -9.09
C LEU A 265 22.17 6.20 -8.92
N LEU A 266 22.55 7.03 -7.93
CA LEU A 266 21.93 8.34 -7.75
C LEU A 266 22.13 9.25 -8.96
N SER A 267 23.32 9.23 -9.57
CA SER A 267 23.62 9.99 -10.79
C SER A 267 22.74 9.55 -11.95
N ARG A 268 22.59 8.23 -12.15
CA ARG A 268 21.67 7.66 -13.15
C ARG A 268 20.24 8.07 -12.91
N ALA A 269 19.77 8.02 -11.66
CA ALA A 269 18.43 8.48 -11.31
C ALA A 269 18.21 9.94 -11.70
N ILE A 270 19.15 10.84 -11.36
CA ILE A 270 19.07 12.27 -11.71
C ILE A 270 18.97 12.47 -13.23
N GLU A 271 19.83 11.79 -14.00
CA GLU A 271 19.82 11.86 -15.47
C GLU A 271 18.46 11.46 -16.04
N MET A 272 17.87 10.38 -15.54
CA MET A 272 16.57 9.91 -16.01
C MET A 272 15.42 10.84 -15.61
N PHE A 273 15.41 11.35 -14.37
CA PHE A 273 14.40 12.30 -13.93
C PHE A 273 14.44 13.60 -14.72
N ASN A 274 15.63 14.13 -15.01
CA ASN A 274 15.80 15.32 -15.84
C ASN A 274 15.29 15.05 -17.27
N ALA A 275 15.71 13.92 -17.87
CA ALA A 275 15.32 13.55 -19.22
C ALA A 275 13.79 13.37 -19.39
N THR A 276 13.11 12.82 -18.38
CA THR A 276 11.66 12.62 -18.42
C THR A 276 10.86 13.76 -17.80
N ARG A 277 11.52 14.78 -17.22
CA ARG A 277 10.90 15.82 -16.38
C ARG A 277 9.97 15.26 -15.32
N ALA A 278 10.38 14.14 -14.70
CA ALA A 278 9.57 13.48 -13.68
C ALA A 278 9.54 14.31 -12.38
N ASP A 279 8.39 14.28 -11.71
CA ASP A 279 8.22 14.85 -10.37
C ASP A 279 8.49 13.80 -9.27
N LEU A 280 8.41 14.22 -8.01
CA LEU A 280 8.55 13.32 -6.85
C LEU A 280 7.23 12.65 -6.45
N ASN A 281 6.15 12.75 -7.26
CA ASN A 281 4.90 12.06 -6.97
C ASN A 281 5.11 10.56 -7.14
N GLY A 282 5.38 9.88 -6.03
CA GLY A 282 5.71 8.47 -5.92
C GLY A 282 4.51 7.53 -6.07
N ALA A 283 4.79 6.23 -6.26
CA ALA A 283 3.83 5.12 -6.18
C ALA A 283 2.64 5.10 -7.17
N ARG A 284 2.45 6.08 -8.06
CA ARG A 284 1.38 6.01 -9.09
C ARG A 284 1.53 4.80 -10.02
N GLU A 285 2.75 4.50 -10.44
CA GLU A 285 3.06 3.38 -11.34
C GLU A 285 3.51 2.11 -10.60
N ALA A 286 3.91 2.23 -9.33
CA ALA A 286 4.33 1.09 -8.50
C ALA A 286 3.20 0.50 -7.65
N ALA A 287 2.07 1.21 -7.49
CA ALA A 287 0.89 0.66 -6.85
C ALA A 287 0.46 -0.62 -7.57
N ILE A 288 0.21 -1.68 -6.80
CA ILE A 288 -0.33 -2.92 -7.29
C ILE A 288 -1.84 -2.88 -7.09
N ARG A 289 -2.60 -3.11 -8.17
CA ARG A 289 -4.06 -3.19 -8.13
C ARG A 289 -4.51 -4.47 -8.78
N ILE A 290 -5.19 -5.30 -8.00
CA ILE A 290 -5.80 -6.55 -8.43
C ILE A 290 -7.29 -6.28 -8.49
N GLU A 291 -7.82 -6.10 -9.69
CA GLU A 291 -9.23 -5.83 -9.92
C GLU A 291 -9.76 -6.88 -10.91
N THR A 292 -10.60 -7.77 -10.43
CA THR A 292 -11.24 -8.83 -11.21
C THR A 292 -12.69 -8.88 -10.80
N GLY A 293 -13.64 -8.62 -11.71
CA GLY A 293 -15.05 -8.80 -11.36
C GLY A 293 -15.48 -7.95 -10.16
N ASP A 294 -15.84 -8.64 -9.09
CA ASP A 294 -16.30 -8.07 -7.82
C ASP A 294 -15.19 -8.09 -6.75
N PHE A 295 -14.08 -8.79 -7.01
CA PHE A 295 -12.88 -8.83 -6.17
C PHE A 295 -11.93 -7.69 -6.52
N ALA A 296 -11.61 -6.88 -5.51
CA ALA A 296 -10.63 -5.82 -5.61
C ALA A 296 -9.72 -5.83 -4.37
N THR A 297 -8.41 -5.83 -4.60
CA THR A 297 -7.39 -5.63 -3.57
C THR A 297 -6.20 -4.89 -4.15
N GLY A 298 -5.35 -4.34 -3.30
CA GLY A 298 -4.18 -3.62 -3.77
C GLY A 298 -3.15 -3.40 -2.68
N SER A 299 -1.96 -3.02 -3.11
CA SER A 299 -0.88 -2.62 -2.23
C SER A 299 -0.15 -1.44 -2.82
N VAL A 300 0.12 -0.45 -1.99
CA VAL A 300 1.03 0.63 -2.34
C VAL A 300 2.44 0.11 -2.15
N VAL A 301 3.29 0.30 -3.15
CA VAL A 301 4.70 -0.08 -3.09
C VAL A 301 5.54 1.19 -3.13
N GLY A 302 6.46 1.31 -2.18
CA GLY A 302 7.30 2.49 -2.03
C GLY A 302 6.61 3.66 -1.33
N SER A 303 7.13 4.86 -1.55
CA SER A 303 6.60 6.12 -1.03
C SER A 303 5.70 6.80 -2.06
N TYR A 304 4.61 7.42 -1.60
CA TYR A 304 3.79 8.34 -2.41
C TYR A 304 4.50 9.68 -2.67
N ASP A 305 5.51 10.00 -1.87
CA ASP A 305 6.34 11.19 -2.00
C ASP A 305 7.81 10.74 -1.96
N LEU A 306 8.48 10.82 -3.11
CA LEU A 306 9.88 10.41 -3.25
C LEU A 306 10.84 11.38 -2.55
N SER A 307 10.37 12.51 -2.02
CA SER A 307 11.20 13.45 -1.25
C SER A 307 11.92 12.77 -0.09
N SER A 308 11.27 11.83 0.59
CA SER A 308 11.90 11.05 1.67
C SER A 308 13.07 10.20 1.17
N VAL A 309 12.95 9.61 -0.03
CA VAL A 309 13.99 8.80 -0.67
C VAL A 309 15.17 9.67 -1.09
N VAL A 310 14.89 10.84 -1.68
CA VAL A 310 15.91 11.85 -2.02
C VAL A 310 16.65 12.30 -0.76
N ILE A 311 15.93 12.64 0.30
CA ILE A 311 16.51 13.08 1.57
C ILE A 311 17.44 12.02 2.14
N GLU A 312 17.01 10.76 2.22
CA GLU A 312 17.83 9.67 2.76
C GLU A 312 19.07 9.39 1.90
N ALA A 313 18.96 9.42 0.58
CA ALA A 313 20.10 9.23 -0.32
C ALA A 313 21.14 10.35 -0.14
N PHE A 314 20.73 11.62 -0.14
CA PHE A 314 21.64 12.75 0.06
C PHE A 314 22.18 12.86 1.48
N LYS A 315 21.42 12.42 2.49
CA LYS A 315 21.90 12.30 3.87
C LYS A 315 23.03 11.27 3.96
N LYS A 316 22.89 10.10 3.34
CA LYS A 316 23.95 9.07 3.30
C LYS A 316 25.16 9.55 2.52
N LEU A 317 24.96 10.21 1.38
CA LEU A 317 26.05 10.77 0.58
C LEU A 317 26.83 11.83 1.38
N ALA A 318 26.14 12.80 1.99
CA ALA A 318 26.79 13.82 2.82
C ALA A 318 27.53 13.21 4.02
N LYS A 319 27.00 12.12 4.60
CA LYS A 319 27.69 11.37 5.66
C LYS A 319 29.00 10.75 5.20
N ALA A 320 29.05 10.23 3.97
CA ALA A 320 30.23 9.62 3.38
C ALA A 320 31.18 10.62 2.67
N ASP A 321 30.75 11.86 2.47
CA ASP A 321 31.50 12.95 1.81
C ASP A 321 31.59 14.18 2.74
N PRO A 322 32.50 14.17 3.75
CA PRO A 322 32.59 15.24 4.74
C PRO A 322 32.95 16.60 4.16
N GLU A 323 33.75 16.62 3.10
CA GLU A 323 34.22 17.83 2.42
C GLU A 323 33.22 18.35 1.38
N LEU A 324 32.12 17.64 1.17
CA LEU A 324 31.05 17.97 0.22
C LEU A 324 31.53 18.08 -1.23
N ILE A 325 32.62 17.40 -1.58
CA ILE A 325 33.22 17.41 -2.91
C ILE A 325 32.23 16.83 -3.93
N GLN A 326 31.45 15.84 -3.54
CA GLN A 326 30.54 15.08 -4.39
C GLN A 326 29.07 15.44 -4.14
N ALA A 327 28.68 15.64 -2.88
CA ALA A 327 27.28 15.80 -2.48
C ALA A 327 26.65 17.08 -3.06
N LEU A 328 27.34 18.23 -2.96
CA LEU A 328 26.83 19.51 -3.44
C LEU A 328 26.74 19.58 -4.97
N PRO A 329 27.79 19.20 -5.75
CA PRO A 329 27.69 19.16 -7.20
C PRO A 329 26.61 18.21 -7.69
N LEU A 330 26.46 17.05 -7.05
CA LEU A 330 25.43 16.09 -7.43
C LEU A 330 24.01 16.62 -7.16
N ALA A 331 23.79 17.30 -6.03
CA ALA A 331 22.52 17.95 -5.76
C ALA A 331 22.21 19.06 -6.78
N ALA A 332 23.22 19.81 -7.23
CA ALA A 332 23.05 20.87 -8.22
C ALA A 332 22.65 20.36 -9.61
N ARG A 333 22.85 19.08 -9.92
CA ARG A 333 22.51 18.47 -11.22
C ARG A 333 21.01 18.26 -11.44
N TRP A 334 20.18 18.32 -10.40
CA TRP A 334 18.73 18.29 -10.57
C TRP A 334 18.25 19.53 -11.34
N GLU A 335 17.57 19.35 -12.47
CA GLU A 335 17.01 20.48 -13.24
C GLU A 335 15.82 21.10 -12.50
N SER A 336 14.96 20.26 -11.91
CA SER A 336 13.86 20.71 -11.06
C SER A 336 14.38 21.47 -9.84
N ALA A 337 13.96 22.73 -9.70
CA ALA A 337 14.35 23.59 -8.59
C ALA A 337 13.88 23.05 -7.23
N GLU A 338 12.70 22.43 -7.20
CA GLU A 338 12.14 21.81 -6.01
C GLU A 338 12.99 20.63 -5.53
N ILE A 339 13.28 19.67 -6.43
CA ILE A 339 14.07 18.48 -6.09
C ILE A 339 15.49 18.88 -5.68
N ARG A 340 16.08 19.85 -6.39
CA ARG A 340 17.39 20.43 -6.05
C ARG A 340 17.39 21.02 -4.64
N ALA A 341 16.38 21.79 -4.28
CA ALA A 341 16.26 22.38 -2.94
C ALA A 341 16.10 21.33 -1.85
N ILE A 342 15.31 20.26 -2.09
CA ILE A 342 15.16 19.13 -1.16
C ILE A 342 16.51 18.43 -0.92
N ALA A 343 17.25 18.13 -2.00
CA ALA A 343 18.57 17.51 -1.91
C ALA A 343 19.58 18.39 -1.13
N GLN A 344 19.64 19.69 -1.44
CA GLN A 344 20.51 20.64 -0.74
C GLN A 344 20.13 20.79 0.74
N ALA A 345 18.84 20.85 1.06
CA ALA A 345 18.36 20.90 2.44
C ALA A 345 18.72 19.63 3.22
N ALA A 346 18.66 18.45 2.59
CA ALA A 346 19.08 17.19 3.20
C ALA A 346 20.58 17.19 3.55
N ILE A 347 21.44 17.69 2.66
CA ILE A 347 22.87 17.87 2.92
C ILE A 347 23.09 18.83 4.10
N ALA A 348 22.48 20.02 4.06
CA ALA A 348 22.63 21.03 5.11
C ALA A 348 22.19 20.50 6.48
N ARG A 349 21.06 19.79 6.53
CA ARG A 349 20.58 19.13 7.75
C ARG A 349 21.58 18.10 8.26
N SER A 350 22.15 17.28 7.37
CA SER A 350 23.14 16.27 7.76
C SER A 350 24.42 16.88 8.34
N LEU A 351 24.80 18.09 7.91
CA LEU A 351 25.95 18.82 8.47
C LEU A 351 25.61 19.39 9.85
N LEU A 352 24.43 19.99 10.01
CA LEU A 352 23.97 20.51 11.30
C LEU A 352 23.85 19.40 12.36
N GLU A 353 23.42 18.20 11.96
CA GLU A 353 23.37 17.02 12.83
C GLU A 353 24.76 16.53 13.29
N ARG A 354 25.87 16.95 12.65
CA ARG A 354 27.25 16.60 13.07
C ARG A 354 27.85 17.58 14.08
N VAL A 355 27.36 18.82 14.09
CA VAL A 355 27.89 19.89 14.96
C VAL A 355 27.21 19.87 16.34
N ARG A 356 26.11 19.10 16.48
CA ARG A 356 25.47 18.76 17.75
C ARG A 356 26.04 17.44 18.27
#